data_AF-A0A925SRP6-F1
#
_entry.id   AF-A0A925SRP6-F1
#
_cell.length_a   1.000
_cell.length_b   1.000
_cell.length_c   1.000
_cell.angle_alpha   90.00
_cell.angle_beta   90.00
_cell.angle_gamma   90.00
#
_symmetry.space_group_name_H-M   'P 1'
#
loop_
_entity.id
_entity.type
_entity.pdbx_description
1 polymer ?
#
loop_
_entity_poly.entity_id
_entity_poly.type
_entity_poly.pdbx_seq_one_letter_code
_entity_poly.pdbx_strand_id
1 'polypeptide(L)'
;MSDKINVEDINAHDKELLTDIQDALANCMKCGNCMAFCPVYKELGKENAVARGKISLMEGVLSGKLPISENFEKAMSMCLSCKACATNCPCGVPADELIVRGRQAVVKARGLGPIKKKVFALLKNRQLFDLSLRMAGLFAPLSFKKLPGKMGTIARFPMPGMDVKRVTAPMSANPLRNQHPEVIKVDNPKMRVGFFTGCTINYMYTDVGQATINVLKANQIEIVMPKMQHCCGTPVFYSGDVESAKVFAKHNLETFDSYNFDYIVASCGSCTEAFKIEYKHMFKDDPKMLALAEKISKKTYEISEFLVDVVKFDKTKLGPVNATVTMHDPCHMVRGIKVTKQPREVLKAIPGLKFVEMAKPDRCCGSGGSFSMSYYELSRQVNDRKVADIGSTKADIVATSCGTCRMHIMDGLVQNNMDKETLHVIQILDRSYQAGSKK
;
A
#
# COMPACT_ATOMS: atom_id res chain seq x y z
N MET A 1 -36.57 0.53 -11.09
CA MET A 1 -36.20 0.73 -12.50
C MET A 1 -34.73 1.12 -12.51
N SER A 2 -33.87 0.16 -12.84
CA SER A 2 -32.42 0.34 -12.88
C SER A 2 -32.04 0.87 -14.25
N ASP A 3 -31.51 2.09 -14.32
CA ASP A 3 -30.77 2.55 -15.50
C ASP A 3 -29.50 1.71 -15.60
N LYS A 4 -29.64 0.53 -16.20
CA LYS A 4 -28.51 -0.29 -16.62
C LYS A 4 -27.95 0.41 -17.84
N ILE A 5 -26.87 1.17 -17.64
CA ILE A 5 -26.01 1.64 -18.72
C ILE A 5 -25.73 0.42 -19.62
N ASN A 6 -26.17 0.49 -20.88
CA ASN A 6 -26.06 -0.64 -21.80
C ASN A 6 -24.59 -0.79 -22.20
N VAL A 7 -24.17 -1.98 -22.65
CA VAL A 7 -22.79 -2.18 -23.13
C VAL A 7 -22.44 -1.19 -24.24
N GLU A 8 -23.45 -0.79 -25.03
CA GLU A 8 -23.38 0.23 -26.07
C GLU A 8 -22.98 1.62 -25.54
N ASP A 9 -23.47 2.02 -24.35
CA ASP A 9 -23.14 3.31 -23.73
C ASP A 9 -21.69 3.31 -23.20
N ILE A 10 -21.21 2.19 -22.67
CA ILE A 10 -19.81 2.03 -22.23
C ILE A 10 -18.88 2.02 -23.46
N ASN A 11 -19.28 1.35 -24.53
CA ASN A 11 -18.55 1.30 -25.80
C ASN A 11 -18.47 2.66 -26.50
N ALA A 12 -19.48 3.52 -26.31
CA ALA A 12 -19.46 4.90 -26.79
C ALA A 12 -18.47 5.78 -26.00
N HIS A 13 -18.28 5.50 -24.71
CA HIS A 13 -17.49 6.34 -23.81
C HIS A 13 -16.01 5.97 -23.66
N ASP A 14 -15.56 4.77 -24.07
CA ASP A 14 -14.15 4.35 -23.87
C ASP A 14 -13.60 3.49 -25.03
N LYS A 15 -13.65 4.01 -26.27
CA LYS A 15 -13.04 3.37 -27.45
C LYS A 15 -11.53 3.16 -27.30
N GLU A 16 -10.86 4.02 -26.52
CA GLU A 16 -9.45 3.91 -26.16
C GLU A 16 -9.19 2.62 -25.36
N LEU A 17 -9.99 2.33 -24.34
CA LEU A 17 -9.85 1.10 -23.55
C LEU A 17 -10.06 -0.18 -24.36
N LEU A 18 -11.04 -0.22 -25.27
CA LEU A 18 -11.23 -1.40 -26.13
C LEU A 18 -10.02 -1.61 -27.04
N THR A 19 -9.47 -0.54 -27.60
CA THR A 19 -8.26 -0.59 -28.43
C THR A 19 -7.07 -1.08 -27.62
N ASP A 20 -6.82 -0.51 -26.44
CA ASP A 20 -5.75 -0.94 -25.52
C ASP A 20 -5.86 -2.43 -25.15
N ILE A 21 -7.09 -2.93 -24.95
CA ILE A 21 -7.34 -4.35 -24.62
C ILE A 21 -7.10 -5.25 -25.85
N GLN A 22 -7.53 -4.83 -27.03
CA GLN A 22 -7.30 -5.56 -28.28
C GLN A 22 -5.80 -5.63 -28.58
N ASP A 23 -5.08 -4.53 -28.43
CA ASP A 23 -3.63 -4.48 -28.57
C ASP A 23 -2.92 -5.35 -27.53
N ALA A 24 -3.37 -5.31 -26.27
CA ALA A 24 -2.85 -6.17 -25.22
C ALA A 24 -3.07 -7.68 -25.51
N LEU A 25 -4.21 -8.04 -26.10
CA LEU A 25 -4.50 -9.42 -26.50
C LEU A 25 -3.72 -9.83 -27.75
N ALA A 26 -3.58 -8.95 -28.73
CA ALA A 26 -2.78 -9.17 -29.93
C ALA A 26 -1.30 -9.38 -29.59
N ASN A 27 -0.76 -8.58 -28.66
CA ASN A 27 0.61 -8.71 -28.17
C ASN A 27 0.82 -9.93 -27.24
N CYS A 28 -0.25 -10.53 -26.72
CA CYS A 28 -0.14 -11.64 -25.78
C CYS A 28 0.17 -12.97 -26.50
N MET A 29 1.41 -13.45 -26.39
CA MET A 29 1.81 -14.78 -26.91
C MET A 29 1.26 -15.98 -26.13
N LYS A 30 0.41 -15.75 -25.12
CA LYS A 30 -0.23 -16.78 -24.28
C LYS A 30 0.73 -17.76 -23.57
N CYS A 31 2.01 -17.40 -23.37
CA CYS A 31 3.05 -18.25 -22.76
C CYS A 31 2.80 -18.70 -21.31
N GLY A 32 1.92 -18.01 -20.58
CA GLY A 32 1.55 -18.39 -19.22
C GLY A 32 2.39 -17.81 -18.09
N ASN A 33 3.32 -16.89 -18.35
CA ASN A 33 4.05 -16.19 -17.29
C ASN A 33 3.11 -15.51 -16.26
N CYS A 34 1.98 -14.96 -16.72
CA CYS A 34 0.99 -14.39 -15.81
C CYS A 34 0.39 -15.40 -14.82
N MET A 35 0.33 -16.70 -15.16
CA MET A 35 -0.06 -17.77 -14.23
C MET A 35 1.07 -18.08 -13.24
N ALA A 36 2.30 -18.19 -13.73
CA ALA A 36 3.48 -18.52 -12.91
C ALA A 36 3.72 -17.52 -11.77
N PHE A 37 3.40 -16.24 -11.99
CA PHE A 37 3.60 -15.17 -11.01
C PHE A 37 2.32 -14.70 -10.30
N CYS A 38 1.12 -15.14 -10.71
CA CYS A 38 -0.12 -14.72 -10.05
C CYS A 38 -0.33 -15.48 -8.73
N PRO A 39 -0.38 -14.80 -7.57
CA PRO A 39 -0.60 -15.48 -6.29
C PRO A 39 -2.00 -16.10 -6.20
N VAL A 40 -3.02 -15.41 -6.73
CA VAL A 40 -4.41 -15.90 -6.69
C VAL A 40 -4.56 -17.18 -7.52
N TYR A 41 -3.89 -17.27 -8.68
CA TYR A 41 -3.93 -18.47 -9.51
C TYR A 41 -3.26 -19.67 -8.84
N LYS A 42 -2.18 -19.45 -8.08
CA LYS A 42 -1.52 -20.53 -7.35
C LYS A 42 -2.42 -21.20 -6.31
N GLU A 43 -3.42 -20.49 -5.79
CA GLU A 43 -4.40 -21.06 -4.86
C GLU A 43 -5.65 -21.61 -5.57
N LEU A 44 -6.15 -20.92 -6.61
CA LEU A 44 -7.42 -21.29 -7.23
C LEU A 44 -7.29 -22.21 -8.47
N GLY A 45 -6.18 -22.16 -9.20
CA GLY A 45 -6.01 -22.86 -10.48
C GLY A 45 -6.94 -22.38 -11.61
N LYS A 46 -7.66 -21.26 -11.42
CA LYS A 46 -8.68 -20.78 -12.37
C LYS A 46 -8.13 -19.72 -13.32
N GLU A 47 -8.30 -19.96 -14.62
CA GLU A 47 -7.86 -19.06 -15.68
C GLU A 47 -8.51 -17.66 -15.60
N ASN A 48 -9.78 -17.57 -15.19
CA ASN A 48 -10.46 -16.28 -15.03
C ASN A 48 -9.89 -15.40 -13.90
N ALA A 49 -8.98 -15.94 -13.06
CA ALA A 49 -8.30 -15.20 -12.01
C ALA A 49 -6.94 -14.61 -12.46
N VAL A 50 -6.40 -15.02 -13.61
CA VAL A 50 -5.13 -14.49 -14.15
C VAL A 50 -5.32 -13.34 -15.12
N ALA A 51 -4.22 -12.63 -15.41
CA ALA A 51 -4.23 -11.47 -16.29
C ALA A 51 -4.83 -11.76 -17.66
N ARG A 52 -4.33 -12.75 -18.39
CA ARG A 52 -4.82 -13.03 -19.76
C ARG A 52 -6.31 -13.41 -19.79
N GLY A 53 -6.77 -14.22 -18.82
CA GLY A 53 -8.17 -14.58 -18.68
C GLY A 53 -9.04 -13.35 -18.39
N LYS A 54 -8.59 -12.45 -17.52
CA LYS A 54 -9.30 -11.19 -17.23
C LYS A 54 -9.36 -10.27 -18.44
N ILE A 55 -8.26 -10.11 -19.17
CA ILE A 55 -8.24 -9.29 -20.39
C ILE A 55 -9.19 -9.88 -21.44
N SER A 56 -9.23 -11.20 -21.59
CA SER A 56 -10.18 -11.88 -22.49
C SER A 56 -11.64 -11.66 -22.05
N LEU A 57 -11.92 -11.69 -20.74
CA LEU A 57 -13.26 -11.37 -20.22
C LEU A 57 -13.62 -9.90 -20.47
N MET A 58 -12.67 -8.98 -20.36
CA MET A 58 -12.90 -7.57 -20.66
C MET A 58 -13.18 -7.35 -22.14
N GLU A 59 -12.47 -8.00 -23.06
CA GLU A 59 -12.78 -7.98 -24.50
C GLU A 59 -14.18 -8.53 -24.79
N GLY A 60 -14.56 -9.65 -24.17
CA GLY A 60 -15.90 -10.20 -24.33
C GLY A 60 -17.00 -9.25 -23.87
N VAL A 61 -16.75 -8.51 -22.79
CA VAL A 61 -17.69 -7.47 -22.31
C VAL A 61 -17.76 -6.29 -23.27
N LEU A 62 -16.61 -5.71 -23.65
CA LEU A 62 -16.57 -4.52 -24.50
C LEU A 62 -16.97 -4.81 -25.95
N SER A 63 -16.83 -6.04 -26.42
CA SER A 63 -17.32 -6.45 -27.75
C SER A 63 -18.83 -6.77 -27.78
N GLY A 64 -19.55 -6.59 -26.66
CA GLY A 64 -20.99 -6.89 -26.58
C GLY A 64 -21.32 -8.38 -26.45
N LYS A 65 -20.31 -9.27 -26.42
CA LYS A 65 -20.50 -10.73 -26.32
C LYS A 65 -20.89 -11.17 -24.91
N LEU A 66 -20.52 -10.40 -23.89
CA LEU A 66 -20.78 -10.70 -22.48
C LEU A 66 -21.39 -9.49 -21.75
N PRO A 67 -22.35 -9.68 -20.84
CA PRO A 67 -22.83 -8.60 -19.99
C PRO A 67 -21.89 -8.36 -18.80
N ILE A 68 -21.93 -7.15 -18.23
CA ILE A 68 -21.30 -6.84 -16.94
C ILE A 68 -22.09 -7.53 -15.81
N SER A 69 -21.76 -8.79 -15.59
CA SER A 69 -22.39 -9.67 -14.59
C SER A 69 -21.68 -9.63 -13.23
N GLU A 70 -22.32 -10.20 -12.20
CA GLU A 70 -21.69 -10.41 -10.88
C GLU A 70 -20.44 -11.30 -10.98
N ASN A 71 -20.45 -12.28 -11.90
CA ASN A 71 -19.30 -13.14 -12.13
C ASN A 71 -18.13 -12.35 -12.73
N PHE A 72 -18.41 -11.39 -13.62
CA PHE A 72 -17.39 -10.49 -14.16
C PHE A 72 -16.81 -9.58 -13.06
N GLU A 73 -17.68 -8.95 -12.26
CA GLU A 73 -17.27 -8.16 -11.09
C GLU A 73 -16.38 -8.98 -10.14
N LYS A 74 -16.77 -10.21 -9.83
CA LYS A 74 -16.01 -11.13 -8.98
C LYS A 74 -14.65 -11.46 -9.60
N ALA A 75 -14.59 -11.76 -10.90
CA ALA A 75 -13.34 -12.04 -11.60
C ALA A 75 -12.37 -10.85 -11.54
N MET A 76 -12.86 -9.63 -11.79
CA MET A 76 -12.05 -8.42 -11.67
C MET A 76 -11.61 -8.15 -10.22
N SER A 77 -12.50 -8.38 -9.26
CA SER A 77 -12.23 -8.20 -7.83
C SER A 77 -11.22 -9.21 -7.28
N MET A 78 -11.10 -10.40 -7.88
CA MET A 78 -10.08 -11.40 -7.52
C MET A 78 -8.68 -11.04 -8.04
N CYS A 79 -8.24 -9.78 -7.90
CA CYS A 79 -6.87 -9.32 -8.18
C CYS A 79 -6.32 -8.60 -6.95
N LEU A 80 -5.09 -8.94 -6.57
CA LEU A 80 -4.37 -8.28 -5.47
C LEU A 80 -3.78 -6.90 -5.85
N SER A 81 -3.85 -6.52 -7.13
CA SER A 81 -3.19 -5.33 -7.68
C SER A 81 -1.68 -5.27 -7.36
N CYS A 82 -1.03 -6.44 -7.37
CA CYS A 82 0.37 -6.60 -6.98
C CYS A 82 1.38 -6.41 -8.13
N LYS A 83 0.92 -6.11 -9.34
CA LYS A 83 1.72 -5.82 -10.55
C LYS A 83 2.64 -6.94 -11.06
N ALA A 84 2.59 -8.13 -10.43
CA ALA A 84 3.47 -9.25 -10.77
C ALA A 84 3.31 -9.74 -12.22
N CYS A 85 2.09 -9.74 -12.75
CA CYS A 85 1.81 -10.18 -14.11
C CYS A 85 2.39 -9.23 -15.17
N ALA A 86 2.23 -7.91 -14.98
CA ALA A 86 2.76 -6.91 -15.90
C ALA A 86 4.30 -6.84 -15.86
N THR A 87 4.89 -6.86 -14.65
CA THR A 87 6.36 -6.80 -14.52
C THR A 87 7.08 -8.00 -15.11
N ASN A 88 6.47 -9.19 -15.11
CA ASN A 88 7.07 -10.42 -15.64
C ASN A 88 6.54 -10.80 -17.04
N CYS A 89 5.81 -9.89 -17.72
CA CYS A 89 5.31 -10.15 -19.06
C CYS A 89 6.44 -9.91 -20.09
N PRO A 90 6.86 -10.92 -20.87
CA PRO A 90 7.90 -10.74 -21.88
C PRO A 90 7.40 -9.86 -23.05
N CYS A 91 6.08 -9.83 -23.25
CA CYS A 91 5.42 -9.03 -24.29
C CYS A 91 5.07 -7.61 -23.82
N GLY A 92 5.38 -7.24 -22.57
CA GLY A 92 5.10 -5.89 -22.05
C GLY A 92 3.61 -5.56 -21.85
N VAL A 93 2.72 -6.55 -21.76
CA VAL A 93 1.28 -6.31 -21.56
C VAL A 93 1.02 -5.61 -20.22
N PRO A 94 0.42 -4.40 -20.19
CA PRO A 94 0.17 -3.61 -18.97
C PRO A 94 -1.07 -4.12 -18.21
N ALA A 95 -1.07 -5.40 -17.85
CA ALA A 95 -2.23 -6.09 -17.30
C ALA A 95 -2.72 -5.49 -15.96
N ASP A 96 -1.84 -4.93 -15.15
CA ASP A 96 -2.21 -4.32 -13.88
C ASP A 96 -3.05 -3.05 -14.08
N GLU A 97 -2.71 -2.22 -15.05
CA GLU A 97 -3.50 -1.03 -15.42
C GLU A 97 -4.84 -1.41 -16.04
N LEU A 98 -4.82 -2.33 -17.01
CA LEU A 98 -6.04 -2.77 -17.70
C LEU A 98 -7.06 -3.37 -16.74
N ILE A 99 -6.64 -4.20 -15.78
CA ILE A 99 -7.54 -4.79 -14.77
C ILE A 99 -8.16 -3.70 -13.88
N VAL A 100 -7.41 -2.63 -13.57
CA VAL A 100 -7.95 -1.51 -12.79
C VAL A 100 -9.00 -0.74 -13.60
N ARG A 101 -8.76 -0.48 -14.88
CA ARG A 101 -9.76 0.11 -15.79
C ARG A 101 -11.00 -0.78 -15.91
N GLY A 102 -10.83 -2.10 -15.98
CA GLY A 102 -11.93 -3.06 -15.90
C GLY A 102 -12.77 -2.92 -14.63
N ARG A 103 -12.14 -2.73 -13.46
CA ARG A 103 -12.86 -2.45 -12.21
C ARG A 103 -13.60 -1.12 -12.25
N GLN A 104 -13.02 -0.09 -12.85
CA GLN A 104 -13.67 1.21 -13.02
C GLN A 104 -14.93 1.09 -13.88
N ALA A 105 -14.86 0.35 -14.99
CA ALA A 105 -16.02 0.07 -15.83
C ALA A 105 -17.14 -0.64 -15.05
N VAL A 106 -16.79 -1.63 -14.20
CA VAL A 106 -17.76 -2.28 -13.30
C VAL A 106 -18.41 -1.28 -12.35
N VAL A 107 -17.62 -0.41 -11.71
CA VAL A 107 -18.13 0.59 -10.77
C VAL A 107 -19.01 1.63 -11.47
N LYS A 108 -18.68 2.06 -12.69
CA LYS A 108 -19.51 2.96 -13.49
C LYS A 108 -20.85 2.31 -13.85
N ALA A 109 -20.83 1.04 -14.27
CA ALA A 109 -22.03 0.34 -14.75
C ALA A 109 -22.97 -0.13 -13.63
N ARG A 110 -22.42 -0.62 -12.51
CA ARG A 110 -23.18 -1.27 -11.43
C ARG A 110 -23.18 -0.48 -10.12
N GLY A 111 -22.34 0.55 -10.02
CA GLY A 111 -22.06 1.23 -8.75
C GLY A 111 -21.17 0.39 -7.83
N LEU A 112 -20.79 0.99 -6.70
CA LEU A 112 -20.18 0.27 -5.59
C LEU A 112 -21.25 -0.46 -4.77
N GLY A 113 -20.92 -1.66 -4.28
CA GLY A 113 -21.72 -2.34 -3.27
C GLY A 113 -22.01 -1.44 -2.05
N PRO A 114 -23.17 -1.59 -1.39
CA PRO A 114 -23.71 -0.59 -0.45
C PRO A 114 -22.79 -0.31 0.74
N ILE A 115 -22.11 -1.34 1.26
CA ILE A 115 -21.15 -1.21 2.36
C ILE A 115 -19.94 -0.38 1.91
N LYS A 116 -19.33 -0.72 0.77
CA LYS A 116 -18.19 0.02 0.21
C LYS A 116 -18.56 1.47 -0.09
N LYS A 117 -19.75 1.72 -0.66
CA LYS A 117 -20.25 3.07 -0.95
C LYS A 117 -20.35 3.93 0.32
N LYS A 118 -20.93 3.39 1.40
CA LYS A 118 -21.03 4.11 2.69
C LYS A 118 -19.66 4.35 3.33
N VAL A 119 -18.79 3.34 3.34
CA VAL A 119 -17.43 3.48 3.86
C VAL A 119 -16.67 4.54 3.07
N PHE A 120 -16.69 4.50 1.74
CA PHE A 120 -15.96 5.47 0.93
C PHE A 120 -16.56 6.88 1.03
N ALA A 121 -17.87 7.01 1.20
CA ALA A 121 -18.50 8.30 1.50
C ALA A 121 -18.02 8.88 2.84
N LEU A 122 -17.91 8.06 3.89
CA LEU A 122 -17.31 8.45 5.16
C LEU A 122 -15.84 8.84 4.98
N LEU A 123 -15.07 8.04 4.23
CA LEU A 123 -13.66 8.30 3.98
C LEU A 123 -13.47 9.64 3.27
N LYS A 124 -14.30 10.00 2.29
CA LYS A 124 -14.19 11.26 1.53
C LYS A 124 -14.32 12.51 2.42
N ASN A 125 -15.09 12.43 3.49
CA ASN A 125 -15.17 13.54 4.42
C ASN A 125 -14.03 13.44 5.43
N ARG A 126 -12.96 14.22 5.20
CA ARG A 126 -11.75 14.21 6.03
C ARG A 126 -12.03 14.38 7.53
N GLN A 127 -12.91 15.30 7.91
CA GLN A 127 -13.22 15.60 9.31
C GLN A 127 -13.95 14.43 9.97
N LEU A 128 -14.97 13.89 9.31
CA LEU A 128 -15.68 12.71 9.79
C LEU A 128 -14.78 11.48 9.83
N PHE A 129 -13.90 11.32 8.84
CA PHE A 129 -12.92 10.25 8.81
C PHE A 129 -11.94 10.35 9.99
N ASP A 130 -11.34 11.52 10.23
CA ASP A 130 -10.46 11.76 11.39
C ASP A 130 -11.17 11.46 12.70
N LEU A 131 -12.37 12.03 12.89
CA LEU A 131 -13.18 11.80 14.08
C LEU A 131 -13.49 10.31 14.26
N SER A 132 -13.91 9.62 13.20
CA SER A 132 -14.26 8.20 13.26
C SER A 132 -13.08 7.32 13.70
N LEU A 133 -11.88 7.56 13.18
CA LEU A 133 -10.69 6.78 13.54
C LEU A 133 -10.20 7.10 14.95
N ARG A 134 -10.31 8.35 15.40
CA ARG A 134 -9.98 8.73 16.79
C ARG A 134 -10.92 8.09 17.79
N MET A 135 -12.23 8.11 17.49
CA MET A 135 -13.23 7.43 18.30
C MET A 135 -13.01 5.92 18.31
N ALA A 136 -12.69 5.33 17.15
CA ALA A 136 -12.34 3.93 17.07
C ALA A 136 -11.09 3.57 17.89
N GLY A 137 -10.08 4.46 17.94
CA GLY A 137 -8.92 4.32 18.82
C GLY A 137 -9.26 4.42 20.31
N LEU A 138 -10.14 5.35 20.69
CA LEU A 138 -10.61 5.52 22.08
C LEU A 138 -11.35 4.26 22.58
N PHE A 139 -12.21 3.68 21.75
CA PHE A 139 -12.98 2.48 22.08
C PHE A 139 -12.29 1.16 21.70
N ALA A 140 -11.07 1.21 21.14
CA ALA A 140 -10.34 0.02 20.73
C ALA A 140 -10.13 -0.99 21.86
N PRO A 141 -9.79 -0.61 23.12
CA PRO A 141 -9.60 -1.58 24.21
C PRO A 141 -10.88 -2.38 24.58
N LEU A 142 -12.06 -1.81 24.33
CA LEU A 142 -13.35 -2.46 24.56
C LEU A 142 -13.72 -3.44 23.44
N SER A 143 -13.33 -3.13 22.21
CA SER A 143 -13.70 -3.91 21.02
C SER A 143 -12.62 -4.91 20.60
N PHE A 144 -11.38 -4.70 21.04
CA PHE A 144 -10.22 -5.51 20.66
C PHE A 144 -9.42 -5.98 21.89
N LYS A 145 -8.79 -7.14 21.75
CA LYS A 145 -7.84 -7.71 22.72
C LYS A 145 -6.43 -7.61 22.13
N LYS A 146 -5.49 -7.05 22.90
CA LYS A 146 -4.07 -7.02 22.53
C LYS A 146 -3.47 -8.42 22.61
N LEU A 147 -2.59 -8.73 21.67
CA LEU A 147 -1.80 -9.96 21.70
C LEU A 147 -0.54 -9.74 22.55
N PRO A 148 -0.23 -10.59 23.53
CA PRO A 148 0.99 -10.50 24.32
C PRO A 148 2.23 -10.52 23.42
N GLY A 149 3.20 -9.64 23.68
CA GLY A 149 4.48 -9.58 22.97
C GLY A 149 4.40 -9.16 21.49
N LYS A 150 3.22 -8.82 20.96
CA LYS A 150 3.03 -8.47 19.55
C LYS A 150 2.30 -7.14 19.42
N MET A 151 2.65 -6.36 18.40
CA MET A 151 1.95 -5.12 18.06
C MET A 151 0.67 -5.40 17.25
N GLY A 152 -0.16 -6.31 17.77
CA GLY A 152 -1.36 -6.81 17.12
C GLY A 152 -2.53 -6.94 18.07
N THR A 153 -3.73 -6.87 17.50
CA THR A 153 -5.00 -6.97 18.19
C THR A 153 -5.96 -7.88 17.43
N ILE A 154 -6.84 -8.56 18.17
CA ILE A 154 -7.94 -9.36 17.60
C ILE A 154 -9.26 -8.82 18.13
N ALA A 155 -10.32 -8.86 17.33
CA ALA A 155 -11.65 -8.44 17.75
C ALA A 155 -12.16 -9.31 18.92
N ARG A 156 -12.80 -8.70 19.91
CA ARG A 156 -13.44 -9.43 21.04
C ARG A 156 -14.79 -10.02 20.64
N PHE A 157 -15.46 -9.39 19.69
CA PHE A 157 -16.78 -9.77 19.20
C PHE A 157 -16.75 -9.84 17.66
N PRO A 158 -17.61 -10.66 17.04
CA PRO A 158 -17.78 -10.65 15.58
C PRO A 158 -18.13 -9.26 15.06
N MET A 159 -17.35 -8.77 14.09
CA MET A 159 -17.57 -7.48 13.45
C MET A 159 -17.94 -7.66 11.97
N PRO A 160 -18.98 -6.96 11.46
CA PRO A 160 -19.35 -7.05 10.05
C PRO A 160 -18.18 -6.75 9.11
N GLY A 161 -17.89 -7.66 8.19
CA GLY A 161 -16.84 -7.49 7.17
C GLY A 161 -15.41 -7.72 7.67
N MET A 162 -15.22 -8.19 8.92
CA MET A 162 -13.93 -8.63 9.43
C MET A 162 -14.04 -10.07 9.94
N ASP A 163 -13.08 -10.91 9.53
CA ASP A 163 -12.96 -12.24 10.10
C ASP A 163 -12.54 -12.16 11.57
N VAL A 164 -13.14 -13.00 12.43
CA VAL A 164 -12.89 -13.01 13.87
C VAL A 164 -11.46 -13.41 14.24
N LYS A 165 -10.78 -14.17 13.38
CA LYS A 165 -9.39 -14.59 13.59
C LYS A 165 -8.40 -13.54 13.16
N ARG A 166 -8.82 -12.55 12.37
CA ARG A 166 -7.94 -11.56 11.76
C ARG A 166 -7.22 -10.75 12.82
N VAL A 167 -5.89 -10.75 12.74
CA VAL A 167 -5.05 -9.83 13.51
C VAL A 167 -4.96 -8.50 12.78
N THR A 168 -5.20 -7.42 13.51
CA THR A 168 -5.05 -6.04 13.04
C THR A 168 -4.06 -5.29 13.91
N ALA A 169 -3.70 -4.07 13.52
CA ALA A 169 -2.93 -3.18 14.40
C ALA A 169 -3.85 -2.44 15.38
N PRO A 170 -3.38 -2.17 16.61
CA PRO A 170 -4.12 -1.31 17.53
C PRO A 170 -4.30 0.09 16.91
N MET A 171 -5.50 0.66 17.04
CA MET A 171 -5.73 2.06 16.70
C MET A 171 -5.37 2.96 17.87
N SER A 172 -4.79 4.13 17.57
CA SER A 172 -4.43 5.15 18.55
C SER A 172 -5.53 6.20 18.69
N ALA A 173 -5.97 6.44 19.92
CA ALA A 173 -6.89 7.53 20.26
C ALA A 173 -6.23 8.92 20.08
N ASN A 174 -4.90 8.99 20.24
CA ASN A 174 -4.10 10.19 19.99
C ASN A 174 -3.22 9.96 18.75
N PRO A 175 -3.63 10.39 17.55
CA PRO A 175 -2.90 10.15 16.32
C PRO A 175 -1.53 10.85 16.30
N LEU A 176 -0.59 10.36 15.50
CA LEU A 176 0.78 10.90 15.43
C LEU A 176 0.82 12.42 15.22
N ARG A 177 0.02 12.94 14.29
CA ARG A 177 -0.01 14.38 13.98
C ARG A 177 -0.50 15.27 15.13
N ASN A 178 -1.13 14.69 16.15
CA ASN A 178 -1.53 15.40 17.38
C ASN A 178 -0.50 15.24 18.51
N GLN A 179 0.43 14.29 18.39
CA GLN A 179 1.50 14.06 19.37
C GLN A 179 2.68 15.03 19.20
N HIS A 180 2.75 15.74 18.06
CA HIS A 180 3.86 16.60 17.69
C HIS A 180 3.37 17.95 17.15
N PRO A 181 4.20 19.01 17.21
CA PRO A 181 3.93 20.24 16.47
C PRO A 181 3.92 19.98 14.96
N GLU A 182 3.26 20.86 14.20
CA GLU A 182 3.23 20.76 12.74
C GLU A 182 4.63 20.92 12.13
N VAL A 183 5.47 21.75 12.73
CA VAL A 183 6.88 21.91 12.35
C VAL A 183 7.75 21.43 13.51
N ILE A 184 8.56 20.42 13.23
CA ILE A 184 9.55 19.87 14.16
C ILE A 184 10.90 20.42 13.74
N LYS A 185 11.37 21.40 14.50
CA LYS A 185 12.65 22.10 14.25
C LYS A 185 13.84 21.25 14.70
N VAL A 186 14.97 21.49 14.06
CA VAL A 186 16.30 20.98 14.42
C VAL A 186 17.30 22.12 14.31
N ASP A 187 18.40 22.04 15.05
CA ASP A 187 19.48 23.01 14.93
C ASP A 187 20.23 22.83 13.61
N ASN A 188 20.52 23.93 12.91
CA ASN A 188 21.25 23.96 11.63
C ASN A 188 20.67 22.97 10.59
N PRO A 189 19.42 23.15 10.13
CA PRO A 189 18.76 22.21 9.24
C PRO A 189 19.47 22.15 7.88
N LYS A 190 19.82 20.93 7.44
CA LYS A 190 20.40 20.68 6.11
C LYS A 190 19.37 20.80 4.98
N MET A 191 18.11 20.52 5.30
CA MET A 191 16.96 20.58 4.40
C MET A 191 15.65 20.52 5.19
N ARG A 192 14.55 20.83 4.50
CA ARG A 192 13.19 20.84 5.01
C ARG A 192 12.31 19.87 4.25
N VAL A 193 11.73 18.89 4.96
CA VAL A 193 10.92 17.83 4.34
C VAL A 193 9.47 17.83 4.81
N GLY A 194 8.55 17.63 3.86
CA GLY A 194 7.16 17.33 4.15
C GLY A 194 6.99 15.84 4.44
N PHE A 195 6.62 15.47 5.67
CA PHE A 195 6.39 14.06 6.01
C PHE A 195 4.92 13.68 5.79
N PHE A 196 4.67 12.86 4.76
CA PHE A 196 3.37 12.23 4.53
C PHE A 196 3.20 11.02 5.43
N THR A 197 2.39 11.20 6.47
CA THR A 197 2.07 10.16 7.46
C THR A 197 1.05 9.15 6.92
N GLY A 198 0.17 9.58 6.00
CA GLY A 198 -0.94 8.75 5.55
C GLY A 198 -1.86 8.29 6.70
N CYS A 199 -2.77 7.36 6.43
CA CYS A 199 -3.73 6.89 7.45
C CYS A 199 -3.11 5.86 8.40
N THR A 200 -2.38 4.87 7.88
CA THR A 200 -1.91 3.75 8.70
C THR A 200 -0.88 4.18 9.75
N ILE A 201 0.07 5.05 9.41
CA ILE A 201 1.08 5.52 10.38
C ILE A 201 0.47 6.53 11.35
N ASN A 202 -0.42 7.40 10.87
CA ASN A 202 -1.03 8.40 11.75
C ASN A 202 -1.94 7.77 12.81
N TYR A 203 -2.74 6.75 12.46
CA TYR A 203 -3.76 6.20 13.38
C TYR A 203 -3.46 4.81 13.93
N MET A 204 -2.56 4.03 13.34
CA MET A 204 -2.31 2.63 13.77
C MET A 204 -0.85 2.39 14.17
N TYR A 205 0.08 2.86 13.34
CA TYR A 205 1.51 2.64 13.52
C TYR A 205 2.23 3.95 13.88
N THR A 206 1.78 4.62 14.94
CA THR A 206 2.39 5.87 15.40
C THR A 206 3.84 5.66 15.84
N ASP A 207 4.20 4.45 16.25
CA ASP A 207 5.56 3.98 16.50
C ASP A 207 6.48 4.11 15.27
N VAL A 208 5.99 3.80 14.08
CA VAL A 208 6.73 3.96 12.81
C VAL A 208 6.92 5.44 12.49
N GLY A 209 5.88 6.24 12.76
CA GLY A 209 5.92 7.69 12.60
C GLY A 209 6.95 8.35 13.51
N GLN A 210 6.96 7.96 14.78
CA GLN A 210 7.95 8.41 15.76
C GLN A 210 9.37 8.03 15.33
N ALA A 211 9.58 6.79 14.90
CA ALA A 211 10.88 6.34 14.40
C ALA A 211 11.33 7.15 13.17
N THR A 212 10.39 7.48 12.27
CA THR A 212 10.68 8.33 11.10
C THR A 212 11.14 9.73 11.56
N ILE A 213 10.44 10.33 12.52
CA ILE A 213 10.80 11.64 13.09
C ILE A 213 12.19 11.59 13.72
N ASN A 214 12.46 10.59 14.55
CA ASN A 214 13.75 10.43 15.24
C ASN A 214 14.92 10.32 14.25
N VAL A 215 14.78 9.48 13.22
CA VAL A 215 15.83 9.28 12.20
C VAL A 215 16.07 10.55 11.38
N LEU A 216 15.01 11.26 10.97
CA LEU A 216 15.15 12.52 10.25
C LEU A 216 15.85 13.58 11.11
N LYS A 217 15.47 13.70 12.40
CA LYS A 217 16.14 14.61 13.34
C LYS A 217 17.62 14.27 13.54
N ALA A 218 17.97 12.99 13.67
CA ALA A 218 19.35 12.53 13.81
C ALA A 218 20.25 12.92 12.61
N ASN A 219 19.63 13.20 11.46
CA ASN A 219 20.30 13.65 10.23
C ASN A 219 20.18 15.17 9.98
N GLN A 220 19.80 15.96 10.99
CA GLN A 220 19.67 17.43 10.92
C GLN A 220 18.65 17.86 9.85
N ILE A 221 17.51 17.17 9.76
CA ILE A 221 16.44 17.50 8.81
C ILE A 221 15.27 18.14 9.57
N GLU A 222 14.84 19.33 9.12
CA GLU A 222 13.61 19.95 9.61
C GLU A 222 12.40 19.23 9.00
N ILE A 223 11.40 18.91 9.83
CA ILE A 223 10.25 18.13 9.42
C ILE A 223 8.99 18.99 9.52
N VAL A 224 8.21 18.98 8.46
CA VAL A 224 6.87 19.55 8.45
C VAL A 224 5.87 18.42 8.25
N MET A 225 4.90 18.31 9.14
CA MET A 225 3.81 17.36 9.05
C MET A 225 2.49 18.11 8.89
N PRO A 226 2.09 18.47 7.64
CA PRO A 226 0.84 19.19 7.43
C PRO A 226 -0.33 18.51 8.14
N LYS A 227 -1.03 19.24 9.02
CA LYS A 227 -2.14 18.65 9.79
C LYS A 227 -3.31 18.22 8.90
N MET A 228 -3.41 18.83 7.72
CA MET A 228 -4.51 18.63 6.79
C MET A 228 -4.37 17.43 5.83
N GLN A 229 -3.30 16.61 5.91
CA GLN A 229 -3.16 15.42 5.05
C GLN A 229 -4.38 14.47 5.11
N HIS A 230 -4.74 13.88 3.99
CA HIS A 230 -5.76 12.84 3.91
C HIS A 230 -5.15 11.45 3.69
N CYS A 231 -6.00 10.44 3.45
CA CYS A 231 -5.55 9.13 2.99
C CYS A 231 -4.91 9.29 1.60
N CYS A 232 -3.98 8.41 1.21
CA CYS A 232 -3.43 8.42 -0.15
C CYS A 232 -4.45 8.00 -1.23
N GLY A 233 -5.58 7.40 -0.85
CA GLY A 233 -6.63 6.98 -1.79
C GLY A 233 -6.36 5.67 -2.54
N THR A 234 -5.15 5.11 -2.45
CA THR A 234 -4.75 3.88 -3.18
C THR A 234 -5.73 2.70 -3.05
N PRO A 235 -6.26 2.33 -1.85
CA PRO A 235 -7.25 1.24 -1.77
C PRO A 235 -8.58 1.54 -2.47
N VAL A 236 -8.97 2.82 -2.54
CA VAL A 236 -10.19 3.29 -3.20
C VAL A 236 -9.99 3.24 -4.72
N PHE A 237 -8.84 3.74 -5.19
CA PHE A 237 -8.42 3.66 -6.60
C PHE A 237 -8.42 2.22 -7.12
N TYR A 238 -7.73 1.31 -6.43
CA TYR A 238 -7.70 -0.10 -6.84
C TYR A 238 -9.04 -0.82 -6.70
N SER A 239 -10.01 -0.27 -5.96
CA SER A 239 -11.38 -0.79 -5.90
C SER A 239 -12.25 -0.35 -7.09
N GLY A 240 -11.73 0.52 -7.98
CA GLY A 240 -12.43 1.03 -9.16
C GLY A 240 -13.13 2.38 -8.97
N ASP A 241 -13.15 2.94 -7.76
CA ASP A 241 -13.78 4.23 -7.46
C ASP A 241 -12.78 5.39 -7.61
N VAL A 242 -12.40 5.66 -8.86
CA VAL A 242 -11.42 6.71 -9.18
C VAL A 242 -11.91 8.09 -8.78
N GLU A 243 -13.21 8.36 -8.88
CA GLU A 243 -13.75 9.67 -8.56
C GLU A 243 -13.63 9.98 -7.07
N SER A 244 -13.91 9.01 -6.19
CA SER A 244 -13.59 9.18 -4.78
C SER A 244 -12.07 9.26 -4.56
N ALA A 245 -11.26 8.46 -5.27
CA ALA A 245 -9.80 8.52 -5.18
C ALA A 245 -9.23 9.92 -5.49
N LYS A 246 -9.75 10.58 -6.53
CA LYS A 246 -9.39 11.95 -6.95
C LYS A 246 -9.64 12.99 -5.86
N VAL A 247 -10.68 12.84 -5.05
CA VAL A 247 -10.94 13.75 -3.91
C VAL A 247 -9.77 13.73 -2.93
N PHE A 248 -9.28 12.54 -2.56
CA PHE A 248 -8.12 12.41 -1.67
C PHE A 248 -6.85 12.94 -2.32
N ALA A 249 -6.63 12.59 -3.59
CA ALA A 249 -5.44 12.97 -4.34
C ALA A 249 -5.35 14.50 -4.48
N LYS A 250 -6.43 15.15 -4.90
CA LYS A 250 -6.51 16.62 -5.01
C LYS A 250 -6.22 17.30 -3.68
N HIS A 251 -6.89 16.87 -2.62
CA HIS A 251 -6.71 17.44 -1.28
C HIS A 251 -5.25 17.32 -0.81
N ASN A 252 -4.62 16.17 -1.03
CA ASN A 252 -3.22 15.97 -0.69
C ASN A 252 -2.30 16.85 -1.53
N LEU A 253 -2.49 16.92 -2.85
CA LEU A 253 -1.69 17.76 -3.74
C LEU A 253 -1.76 19.23 -3.32
N GLU A 254 -2.95 19.77 -3.11
CA GLU A 254 -3.16 21.14 -2.64
C GLU A 254 -2.56 21.37 -1.25
N THR A 255 -2.71 20.41 -0.33
CA THR A 255 -2.14 20.50 1.02
C THR A 255 -0.62 20.51 1.01
N PHE A 256 0.05 19.76 0.14
CA PHE A 256 1.52 19.76 0.10
C PHE A 256 2.07 20.94 -0.73
N ASP A 257 1.32 21.45 -1.70
CA ASP A 257 1.71 22.60 -2.50
C ASP A 257 1.67 23.92 -1.72
N SER A 258 0.78 24.02 -0.72
CA SER A 258 0.66 25.22 0.12
C SER A 258 1.83 25.44 1.09
N TYR A 259 2.80 24.52 1.11
CA TYR A 259 4.00 24.61 1.93
C TYR A 259 5.24 24.52 1.04
N ASN A 260 6.33 25.17 1.46
CA ASN A 260 7.62 25.05 0.78
C ASN A 260 8.44 23.87 1.33
N PHE A 261 8.71 22.86 0.49
CA PHE A 261 9.56 21.72 0.85
C PHE A 261 10.65 21.50 -0.19
N ASP A 262 11.82 21.04 0.28
CA ASP A 262 12.84 20.48 -0.60
C ASP A 262 12.36 19.12 -1.13
N TYR A 263 11.85 18.28 -0.21
CA TYR A 263 11.37 16.93 -0.49
C TYR A 263 10.11 16.58 0.29
N ILE A 264 9.37 15.60 -0.22
CA ILE A 264 8.25 14.95 0.47
C ILE A 264 8.64 13.50 0.71
N VAL A 265 8.48 13.03 1.94
CA VAL A 265 8.86 11.67 2.33
C VAL A 265 7.65 10.92 2.83
N ALA A 266 7.52 9.65 2.43
CA ALA A 266 6.52 8.75 2.94
C ALA A 266 7.17 7.44 3.42
N SER A 267 6.77 6.97 4.60
CA SER A 267 7.23 5.67 5.16
C SER A 267 6.27 4.54 4.79
N CYS A 268 5.70 4.59 3.58
CA CYS A 268 4.83 3.55 3.05
C CYS A 268 4.96 3.49 1.53
N GLY A 269 5.34 2.32 1.01
CA GLY A 269 5.50 2.09 -0.43
C GLY A 269 4.26 2.43 -1.25
N SER A 270 3.07 2.00 -0.82
CA SER A 270 1.80 2.28 -1.51
C SER A 270 1.49 3.77 -1.56
N CYS A 271 1.72 4.47 -0.44
CA CYS A 271 1.53 5.91 -0.39
C CYS A 271 2.51 6.63 -1.31
N THR A 272 3.76 6.19 -1.35
CA THR A 272 4.78 6.76 -2.24
C THR A 272 4.41 6.55 -3.71
N GLU A 273 3.94 5.35 -4.09
CA GLU A 273 3.45 5.06 -5.45
C GLU A 273 2.27 5.96 -5.81
N ALA A 274 1.35 6.23 -4.87
CA ALA A 274 0.22 7.14 -5.10
C ALA A 274 0.68 8.51 -5.60
N PHE A 275 1.62 9.13 -4.89
CA PHE A 275 2.17 10.44 -5.24
C PHE A 275 3.06 10.40 -6.49
N LYS A 276 3.92 9.37 -6.64
CA LYS A 276 4.87 9.31 -7.75
C LYS A 276 4.20 8.94 -9.08
N ILE A 277 3.17 8.09 -9.05
CA ILE A 277 2.58 7.45 -10.24
C ILE A 277 1.06 7.68 -10.31
N GLU A 278 0.31 7.22 -9.31
CA GLU A 278 -1.16 7.07 -9.44
C GLU A 278 -1.87 8.42 -9.62
N TYR A 279 -1.44 9.48 -8.92
CA TYR A 279 -2.07 10.81 -9.04
C TYR A 279 -1.96 11.39 -10.45
N LYS A 280 -0.83 11.20 -11.15
CA LYS A 280 -0.69 11.63 -12.56
C LYS A 280 -1.68 10.89 -13.46
N HIS A 281 -1.84 9.59 -13.25
CA HIS A 281 -2.82 8.80 -13.99
C HIS A 281 -4.25 9.25 -13.70
N MET A 282 -4.59 9.52 -12.44
CA MET A 282 -5.91 10.01 -12.05
C MET A 282 -6.24 11.37 -12.68
N PHE A 283 -5.27 12.25 -12.87
CA PHE A 283 -5.45 13.60 -13.39
C PHE A 283 -4.99 13.78 -14.84
N LYS A 284 -4.83 12.70 -15.62
CA LYS A 284 -4.35 12.78 -17.01
C LYS A 284 -5.15 13.76 -17.88
N ASP A 285 -6.45 13.90 -17.60
CA ASP A 285 -7.39 14.74 -18.35
C ASP A 285 -7.62 16.12 -17.70
N ASP A 286 -6.91 16.46 -16.62
CA ASP A 286 -6.95 17.77 -15.94
C ASP A 286 -5.55 18.41 -15.97
N PRO A 287 -5.25 19.30 -16.94
CA PRO A 287 -3.92 19.85 -17.12
C PRO A 287 -3.36 20.55 -15.89
N LYS A 288 -4.21 21.23 -15.11
CA LYS A 288 -3.79 21.94 -13.90
C LYS A 288 -3.40 20.96 -12.80
N MET A 289 -4.24 19.97 -12.55
CA MET A 289 -3.97 18.96 -11.53
C MET A 289 -2.84 18.02 -11.93
N LEU A 290 -2.68 17.72 -13.22
CA LEU A 290 -1.57 16.93 -13.76
C LEU A 290 -0.24 17.64 -13.51
N ALA A 291 -0.13 18.92 -13.86
CA ALA A 291 1.08 19.70 -13.63
C ALA A 291 1.45 19.75 -12.13
N LEU A 292 0.45 19.87 -11.26
CA LEU A 292 0.65 19.81 -9.82
C LEU A 292 1.11 18.42 -9.35
N ALA A 293 0.47 17.35 -9.84
CA ALA A 293 0.86 15.97 -9.54
C ALA A 293 2.30 15.69 -9.99
N GLU A 294 2.72 16.18 -11.15
CA GLU A 294 4.09 16.06 -11.64
C GLU A 294 5.10 16.83 -10.78
N LYS A 295 4.77 18.07 -10.41
CA LYS A 295 5.60 18.89 -9.51
C LYS A 295 5.86 18.17 -8.19
N ILE A 296 4.79 17.65 -7.56
CA ILE A 296 4.88 16.95 -6.28
C ILE A 296 5.57 15.59 -6.42
N SER A 297 5.29 14.85 -7.49
CA SER A 297 5.90 13.54 -7.80
C SER A 297 7.43 13.61 -7.83
N LYS A 298 8.00 14.65 -8.47
CA LYS A 298 9.47 14.87 -8.57
C LYS A 298 10.16 15.06 -7.21
N LYS A 299 9.44 15.53 -6.21
CA LYS A 299 9.94 15.76 -4.85
C LYS A 299 9.61 14.61 -3.89
N THR A 300 8.87 13.59 -4.31
CA THR A 300 8.37 12.55 -3.41
C THR A 300 9.24 11.31 -3.42
N TYR A 301 9.65 10.87 -2.23
CA TYR A 301 10.53 9.71 -2.01
C TYR A 301 9.96 8.75 -0.97
N GLU A 302 10.25 7.45 -1.12
CA GLU A 302 10.08 6.51 -0.01
C GLU A 302 11.20 6.75 1.01
N ILE A 303 10.94 6.53 2.31
CA ILE A 303 11.88 6.93 3.36
C ILE A 303 13.28 6.30 3.24
N SER A 304 13.38 5.03 2.82
CA SER A 304 14.67 4.36 2.63
C SER A 304 15.38 4.88 1.38
N GLU A 305 14.65 5.09 0.28
CA GLU A 305 15.12 5.76 -0.95
C GLU A 305 15.72 7.14 -0.61
N PHE A 306 14.96 7.95 0.14
CA PHE A 306 15.37 9.28 0.56
C PHE A 306 16.64 9.26 1.42
N LEU A 307 16.71 8.38 2.42
CA LEU A 307 17.85 8.32 3.33
C LEU A 307 19.13 7.90 2.61
N VAL A 308 19.04 6.95 1.68
CA VAL A 308 20.20 6.42 0.96
C VAL A 308 20.64 7.36 -0.16
N ASP A 309 19.71 7.76 -1.02
CA ASP A 309 20.04 8.42 -2.29
C ASP A 309 20.18 9.94 -2.14
N VAL A 310 19.40 10.57 -1.25
CA VAL A 310 19.37 12.02 -1.06
C VAL A 310 20.18 12.44 0.17
N VAL A 311 19.81 11.93 1.35
CA VAL A 311 20.42 12.35 2.62
C VAL A 311 21.84 11.81 2.77
N LYS A 312 22.10 10.60 2.26
CA LYS A 312 23.32 9.82 2.51
C LYS A 312 23.58 9.73 4.01
N PHE A 313 22.60 9.18 4.73
CA PHE A 313 22.53 9.21 6.19
C PHE A 313 23.83 8.77 6.89
N ASP A 314 24.09 9.39 8.03
CA ASP A 314 25.36 9.23 8.74
C ASP A 314 25.44 7.88 9.48
N LYS A 315 26.20 6.95 8.88
CA LYS A 315 26.41 5.60 9.41
C LYS A 315 27.30 5.59 10.67
N THR A 316 28.08 6.64 10.93
CA THR A 316 29.00 6.70 12.07
C THR A 316 28.27 6.82 13.40
N LYS A 317 27.03 7.33 13.38
CA LYS A 317 26.16 7.49 14.55
C LYS A 317 25.38 6.22 14.92
N LEU A 318 25.57 5.12 14.19
CA LEU A 318 24.84 3.89 14.40
C LEU A 318 25.45 3.04 15.53
N GLY A 319 24.60 2.60 16.45
CA GLY A 319 24.92 1.61 17.48
C GLY A 319 24.44 0.20 17.12
N PRO A 320 24.90 -0.82 17.85
CA PRO A 320 24.60 -2.20 17.53
C PRO A 320 23.13 -2.58 17.79
N VAL A 321 22.56 -3.38 16.88
CA VAL A 321 21.26 -4.04 17.05
C VAL A 321 21.46 -5.55 16.84
N ASN A 322 21.57 -6.30 17.93
CA ASN A 322 21.86 -7.73 17.90
C ASN A 322 20.59 -8.55 17.59
N ALA A 323 20.29 -8.73 16.31
CA ALA A 323 19.19 -9.55 15.82
C ALA A 323 19.48 -10.09 14.41
N THR A 324 18.75 -11.10 13.97
CA THR A 324 18.69 -11.53 12.58
C THR A 324 17.43 -10.99 11.92
N VAL A 325 17.57 -10.35 10.76
CA VAL A 325 16.45 -9.74 10.03
C VAL A 325 16.37 -10.26 8.59
N THR A 326 15.15 -10.53 8.13
CA THR A 326 14.82 -10.72 6.71
C THR A 326 13.94 -9.58 6.22
N MET A 327 13.88 -9.35 4.91
CA MET A 327 13.04 -8.31 4.30
C MET A 327 11.88 -8.91 3.49
N HIS A 328 10.69 -8.32 3.63
CA HIS A 328 9.61 -8.45 2.66
C HIS A 328 9.49 -7.18 1.83
N ASP A 329 9.60 -7.36 0.52
CA ASP A 329 9.48 -6.31 -0.49
C ASP A 329 8.00 -6.03 -0.84
N PRO A 330 7.45 -4.86 -0.48
CA PRO A 330 6.09 -4.49 -0.86
C PRO A 330 5.98 -4.36 -2.38
N CYS A 331 4.86 -4.84 -2.95
CA CYS A 331 4.67 -4.88 -4.40
C CYS A 331 4.75 -3.47 -5.04
N HIS A 332 4.14 -2.48 -4.40
CA HIS A 332 4.14 -1.07 -4.83
C HIS A 332 5.52 -0.41 -4.76
N MET A 333 6.43 -0.95 -3.95
CA MET A 333 7.84 -0.51 -3.94
C MET A 333 8.61 -1.12 -5.09
N VAL A 334 8.73 -2.44 -5.13
CA VAL A 334 9.66 -3.10 -6.05
C VAL A 334 9.17 -3.13 -7.49
N ARG A 335 7.85 -3.20 -7.71
CA ARG A 335 7.25 -3.23 -9.05
C ARG A 335 6.72 -1.88 -9.48
N GLY A 336 6.22 -1.06 -8.55
CA GLY A 336 5.74 0.29 -8.80
C GLY A 336 6.90 1.29 -8.92
N ILE A 337 7.39 1.79 -7.78
CA ILE A 337 8.40 2.87 -7.73
C ILE A 337 9.86 2.40 -7.85
N LYS A 338 10.09 1.10 -8.05
CA LYS A 338 11.40 0.44 -8.22
C LYS A 338 12.40 0.57 -7.06
N VAL A 339 11.91 0.90 -5.86
CA VAL A 339 12.75 0.94 -4.64
C VAL A 339 12.97 -0.49 -4.13
N THR A 340 14.22 -0.95 -4.17
CA THR A 340 14.61 -2.35 -3.90
C THR A 340 15.88 -2.46 -3.06
N LYS A 341 16.95 -1.76 -3.46
CA LYS A 341 18.28 -1.83 -2.85
C LYS A 341 18.34 -1.02 -1.54
N GLN A 342 17.68 0.13 -1.51
CA GLN A 342 17.81 1.12 -0.44
C GLN A 342 17.38 0.58 0.94
N PRO A 343 16.24 -0.14 1.09
CA PRO A 343 15.92 -0.77 2.37
C PRO A 343 16.98 -1.77 2.86
N ARG A 344 17.65 -2.49 1.95
CA ARG A 344 18.71 -3.45 2.29
C ARG A 344 19.99 -2.73 2.71
N GLU A 345 20.33 -1.62 2.04
CA GLU A 345 21.48 -0.79 2.41
C GLU A 345 21.30 -0.19 3.81
N VAL A 346 20.09 0.25 4.15
CA VAL A 346 19.75 0.68 5.51
C VAL A 346 19.99 -0.44 6.52
N LEU A 347 19.45 -1.64 6.28
CA LEU A 347 19.61 -2.76 7.23
C LEU A 347 21.07 -3.22 7.35
N LYS A 348 21.80 -3.34 6.23
CA LYS A 348 23.20 -3.78 6.23
C LYS A 348 24.16 -2.77 6.85
N ALA A 349 23.78 -1.49 6.96
CA ALA A 349 24.59 -0.47 7.61
C ALA A 349 24.60 -0.58 9.15
N ILE A 350 23.63 -1.28 9.73
CA ILE A 350 23.44 -1.33 11.19
C ILE A 350 24.44 -2.32 11.82
N PRO A 351 25.32 -1.87 12.73
CA PRO A 351 26.24 -2.77 13.43
C PRO A 351 25.50 -3.87 14.18
N GLY A 352 26.04 -5.08 14.25
CA GLY A 352 25.46 -6.22 14.97
C GLY A 352 24.19 -6.83 14.34
N LEU A 353 23.58 -6.18 13.34
CA LEU A 353 22.38 -6.69 12.69
C LEU A 353 22.74 -7.65 11.56
N LYS A 354 22.33 -8.91 11.68
CA LYS A 354 22.55 -9.93 10.63
C LYS A 354 21.40 -9.90 9.63
N PHE A 355 21.66 -9.41 8.42
CA PHE A 355 20.69 -9.47 7.32
C PHE A 355 20.73 -10.83 6.60
N VAL A 356 19.59 -11.48 6.47
CA VAL A 356 19.39 -12.72 5.70
C VAL A 356 18.33 -12.47 4.63
N GLU A 357 18.68 -12.67 3.37
CA GLU A 357 17.75 -12.48 2.26
C GLU A 357 16.76 -13.66 2.17
N MET A 358 15.48 -13.36 1.98
CA MET A 358 14.45 -14.36 1.71
C MET A 358 14.55 -14.84 0.25
N ALA A 359 14.26 -16.12 -0.02
CA ALA A 359 14.31 -16.65 -1.38
C ALA A 359 13.36 -15.94 -2.37
N LYS A 360 12.19 -15.48 -1.89
CA LYS A 360 11.15 -14.83 -2.71
C LYS A 360 10.66 -13.56 -2.00
N PRO A 361 11.51 -12.54 -1.84
CA PRO A 361 11.20 -11.40 -0.98
C PRO A 361 10.01 -10.59 -1.52
N ASP A 362 9.85 -10.53 -2.84
CA ASP A 362 8.82 -9.79 -3.59
C ASP A 362 7.52 -10.58 -3.83
N ARG A 363 7.43 -11.85 -3.38
CA ARG A 363 6.15 -12.57 -3.38
C ARG A 363 5.12 -11.75 -2.61
N CYS A 364 3.96 -11.53 -3.20
CA CYS A 364 2.90 -10.73 -2.59
C CYS A 364 2.53 -11.29 -1.21
N CYS A 365 2.32 -10.41 -0.23
CA CYS A 365 1.87 -10.80 1.10
C CYS A 365 0.42 -11.31 1.12
N GLY A 366 -0.40 -11.00 0.11
CA GLY A 366 -1.81 -11.42 0.03
C GLY A 366 -2.84 -10.38 0.49
N SER A 367 -2.41 -9.23 1.02
CA SER A 367 -3.37 -8.26 1.57
C SER A 367 -4.28 -7.61 0.51
N GLY A 368 -3.70 -7.01 -0.54
CA GLY A 368 -4.45 -6.38 -1.64
C GLY A 368 -5.47 -5.32 -1.22
N GLY A 369 -5.26 -4.65 -0.08
CA GLY A 369 -6.20 -3.66 0.46
C GLY A 369 -7.57 -4.26 0.77
N SER A 370 -8.59 -3.87 0.01
CA SER A 370 -9.96 -4.38 0.14
C SER A 370 -10.07 -5.88 -0.17
N PHE A 371 -9.11 -6.48 -0.90
CA PHE A 371 -9.10 -7.91 -1.20
C PHE A 371 -9.11 -8.77 0.06
N SER A 372 -8.20 -8.53 1.02
CA SER A 372 -8.15 -9.31 2.28
C SER A 372 -9.40 -9.14 3.14
N MET A 373 -10.16 -8.06 2.97
CA MET A 373 -11.43 -7.85 3.68
C MET A 373 -12.56 -8.64 3.02
N SER A 374 -12.58 -8.70 1.68
CA SER A 374 -13.63 -9.40 0.93
C SER A 374 -13.36 -10.90 0.74
N TYR A 375 -12.10 -11.33 0.74
CA TYR A 375 -11.65 -12.69 0.46
C TYR A 375 -10.61 -13.14 1.49
N TYR A 376 -10.96 -13.08 2.78
CA TYR A 376 -10.02 -13.33 3.87
C TYR A 376 -9.32 -14.70 3.74
N GLU A 377 -10.06 -15.79 3.61
CA GLU A 377 -9.50 -17.15 3.47
C GLU A 377 -8.51 -17.27 2.31
N LEU A 378 -8.88 -16.76 1.13
CA LEU A 378 -7.98 -16.77 -0.03
C LEU A 378 -6.75 -15.87 0.19
N SER A 379 -6.92 -14.73 0.87
CA SER A 379 -5.81 -13.85 1.23
C SER A 379 -4.87 -14.48 2.27
N ARG A 380 -5.39 -15.35 3.14
CA ARG A 380 -4.64 -16.16 4.10
C ARG A 380 -3.81 -17.22 3.40
N GLN A 381 -4.39 -17.97 2.47
CA GLN A 381 -3.66 -18.97 1.67
C GLN A 381 -2.45 -18.36 0.93
N VAL A 382 -2.64 -17.18 0.32
CA VAL A 382 -1.53 -16.44 -0.31
C VAL A 382 -0.48 -16.03 0.72
N ASN A 383 -0.92 -15.58 1.89
CA ASN A 383 -0.06 -15.15 2.98
C ASN A 383 0.74 -16.30 3.62
N ASP A 384 0.17 -17.49 3.74
CA ASP A 384 0.84 -18.67 4.33
C ASP A 384 2.10 -19.02 3.54
N ARG A 385 2.09 -18.89 2.21
CA ARG A 385 3.31 -19.05 1.40
C ARG A 385 4.39 -18.03 1.74
N LYS A 386 4.00 -16.76 1.99
CA LYS A 386 4.93 -15.72 2.43
C LYS A 386 5.47 -16.02 3.84
N VAL A 387 4.62 -16.47 4.75
CA VAL A 387 5.01 -16.86 6.11
C VAL A 387 5.99 -18.04 6.09
N ALA A 388 5.76 -19.03 5.23
CA ALA A 388 6.70 -20.13 5.02
C ALA A 388 8.06 -19.64 4.48
N ASP A 389 8.05 -18.75 3.48
CA ASP A 389 9.27 -18.13 2.95
C ASP A 389 10.01 -17.35 4.08
N ILE A 390 9.30 -16.62 4.95
CA ILE A 390 9.88 -15.95 6.14
C ILE A 390 10.47 -16.97 7.12
N GLY A 391 9.72 -18.03 7.45
CA GLY A 391 10.15 -19.08 8.38
C GLY A 391 11.46 -19.75 7.96
N SER A 392 11.65 -19.98 6.66
CA SER A 392 12.86 -20.60 6.10
C SER A 392 14.14 -19.83 6.37
N THR A 393 14.06 -18.50 6.58
CA THR A 393 15.22 -17.64 6.85
C THR A 393 15.75 -17.78 8.28
N LYS A 394 14.93 -18.32 9.19
CA LYS A 394 15.19 -18.36 10.65
C LYS A 394 15.44 -16.97 11.28
N ALA A 395 15.11 -15.88 10.60
CA ALA A 395 15.27 -14.53 11.13
C ALA A 395 14.31 -14.25 12.29
N ASP A 396 14.74 -13.43 13.25
CA ASP A 396 13.93 -12.99 14.40
C ASP A 396 12.88 -11.96 13.97
N ILE A 397 13.26 -11.13 13.00
CA ILE A 397 12.48 -9.98 12.52
C ILE A 397 12.22 -10.13 11.02
N VAL A 398 10.98 -9.88 10.60
CA VAL A 398 10.66 -9.55 9.20
C VAL A 398 10.43 -8.05 9.07
N ALA A 399 11.30 -7.40 8.30
CA ALA A 399 11.19 -5.99 7.97
C ALA A 399 10.26 -5.78 6.76
N THR A 400 9.50 -4.68 6.75
CA THR A 400 8.73 -4.25 5.57
C THR A 400 8.41 -2.76 5.61
N SER A 401 8.41 -2.09 4.45
CA SER A 401 8.10 -0.64 4.35
C SER A 401 6.66 -0.35 3.89
N CYS A 402 5.69 -1.16 4.33
CA CYS A 402 4.27 -0.96 4.03
C CYS A 402 3.41 -1.39 5.22
N GLY A 403 2.60 -0.47 5.76
CA GLY A 403 1.74 -0.74 6.92
C GLY A 403 0.73 -1.87 6.66
N THR A 404 0.17 -1.94 5.45
CA THR A 404 -0.77 -3.01 5.07
C THR A 404 -0.08 -4.37 4.93
N CYS A 405 1.14 -4.41 4.42
CA CYS A 405 1.93 -5.65 4.39
C CYS A 405 2.31 -6.09 5.81
N ARG A 406 2.74 -5.16 6.67
CA ARG A 406 3.01 -5.41 8.09
C ARG A 406 1.82 -6.07 8.78
N MET A 407 0.63 -5.48 8.64
CA MET A 407 -0.59 -6.01 9.23
C MET A 407 -0.90 -7.44 8.79
N HIS A 408 -0.85 -7.70 7.48
CA HIS A 408 -1.25 -8.99 6.90
C HIS A 408 -0.20 -10.09 7.12
N ILE A 409 1.09 -9.74 7.15
CA ILE A 409 2.16 -10.68 7.54
C ILE A 409 2.07 -11.03 9.01
N MET A 410 1.85 -10.04 9.89
CA MET A 410 1.66 -10.27 11.31
C MET A 410 0.48 -11.21 11.58
N ASP A 411 -0.64 -10.99 10.90
CA ASP A 411 -1.77 -11.90 10.93
C ASP A 411 -1.35 -13.34 10.63
N GLY A 412 -0.55 -13.56 9.57
CA GLY A 412 -0.14 -14.92 9.26
C GLY A 412 0.89 -15.54 10.16
N LEU A 413 1.82 -14.75 10.69
CA LEU A 413 2.74 -15.24 11.70
C LEU A 413 1.96 -15.73 12.93
N VAL A 414 0.93 -14.99 13.35
CA VAL A 414 0.07 -15.41 14.47
C VAL A 414 -0.72 -16.67 14.12
N GLN A 415 -1.38 -16.73 12.96
CA GLN A 415 -2.16 -17.91 12.57
C GLN A 415 -1.29 -19.17 12.38
N ASN A 416 -0.01 -19.02 12.03
CA ASN A 416 0.94 -20.12 11.88
C ASN A 416 1.78 -20.37 13.15
N ASN A 417 1.41 -19.78 14.30
CA ASN A 417 2.12 -19.92 15.58
C ASN A 417 3.63 -19.60 15.49
N MET A 418 4.00 -18.63 14.65
CA MET A 418 5.39 -18.19 14.50
C MET A 418 5.67 -16.98 15.38
N ASP A 419 6.59 -17.16 16.33
CA ASP A 419 7.03 -16.06 17.19
C ASP A 419 8.13 -15.22 16.52
N LYS A 420 7.70 -14.30 15.64
CA LYS A 420 8.57 -13.35 14.96
C LYS A 420 8.02 -11.94 15.06
N GLU A 421 8.90 -10.94 15.12
CA GLU A 421 8.52 -9.53 15.06
C GLU A 421 8.32 -9.08 13.60
N THR A 422 7.29 -8.26 13.36
CA THR A 422 7.11 -7.58 12.07
C THR A 422 7.32 -6.07 12.27
N LEU A 423 8.42 -5.54 11.75
CA LEU A 423 8.84 -4.16 11.96
C LEU A 423 8.96 -3.40 10.64
N HIS A 424 8.84 -2.07 10.72
CA HIS A 424 9.24 -1.22 9.62
C HIS A 424 10.77 -1.05 9.60
N VAL A 425 11.37 -0.94 8.40
CA VAL A 425 12.83 -0.74 8.24
C VAL A 425 13.32 0.45 9.07
N ILE A 426 12.60 1.58 8.99
CA ILE A 426 12.88 2.79 9.78
C ILE A 426 12.91 2.58 11.30
N GLN A 427 12.14 1.64 11.85
CA GLN A 427 12.16 1.37 13.29
C GLN A 427 13.43 0.65 13.72
N ILE A 428 13.94 -0.24 12.87
CA ILE A 428 15.19 -0.95 13.11
C ILE A 428 16.35 0.05 13.03
N LEU A 429 16.30 0.98 12.07
CA LEU A 429 17.27 2.07 11.98
C LEU A 429 17.20 3.02 13.18
N ASP A 430 16.00 3.41 13.63
CA ASP A 430 15.82 4.24 14.84
C ASP A 430 16.41 3.56 16.09
N ARG A 431 16.16 2.24 16.28
CA ARG A 431 16.79 1.46 17.36
C ARG A 431 18.33 1.57 17.31
N SER A 432 18.91 1.55 16.12
CA SER A 432 20.36 1.67 15.94
C SER A 432 20.87 3.08 16.27
N TYR A 433 20.20 4.16 15.84
CA TYR A 433 20.57 5.53 16.24
C TYR A 433 20.48 5.72 17.76
N GLN A 434 19.43 5.21 18.41
CA GLN A 434 19.28 5.28 19.87
C GLN A 434 20.37 4.52 20.62
N ALA A 435 20.85 3.39 20.07
CA ALA A 435 21.97 2.66 20.63
C ALA A 435 23.30 3.40 20.44
N GLY A 436 23.46 4.14 19.34
CA GLY A 436 24.65 4.92 19.04
C GLY A 436 24.78 6.18 19.88
N SER A 437 23.67 6.86 20.18
CA SER A 437 23.65 8.07 21.01
C SER A 437 23.90 7.83 22.50
N LYS A 438 23.97 6.56 22.93
CA LYS A 438 24.31 6.17 24.32
C LYS A 438 25.80 5.89 24.51
N LYS A 439 26.59 5.96 23.44
CA LYS A 439 28.05 5.97 23.46
C LYS A 439 28.52 7.41 23.53
#